data_AF-A0A5C3LZC5-F1
#
_entry.id   AF-A0A5C3LZC5-F1
#
_cell.length_a   1.000
_cell.length_b   1.000
_cell.length_c   1.000
_cell.angle_alpha   90.00
_cell.angle_beta   90.00
_cell.angle_gamma   90.00
#
_symmetry.space_group_name_H-M   'P 1'
#
loop_
_entity.id
_entity.type
_entity.pdbx_description
1 polymer ?
#
loop_
_entity_poly.entity_id
_entity_poly.type
_entity_poly.pdbx_seq_one_letter_code
_entity_poly.pdbx_strand_id
1 'polypeptide(L)'
;MKEIIYIQAGELSNYTGTHFWNTQESYFTYGDDEDPLTSHDISFREGLSSKGEPTLCPRLLAFDRKANFGTLSRTNALLASQEVQPVDEDVPILWNGDVTEYRQDLIASSAYQTRMEEQSDDLSPGSDSNNRLSQPMDQATGNVRYWSDFNRVYYIPRTIQRLPDPSEWESPEGGWLKGQETFSRYNEDAELMEGSLRLLLEECDSIQGIQVVNDTETFGAFTSSLLTSIRDEFIKLPSLVFPLLSSTTSQKIDVDDYQGTRKAINDALYLRSMTELSSLTIPIQSPSNWSNKAWNQALSPERNSLYHQSAILSAHIETATLPLRLKNTREDLASLSAQLNWRETTPFGELSGVFPATFPSTLGRDITNFSAPQGSKDAQQFARRDVTRGFSLSGIAEYDRWSGSLSSPPDSFVLRFHTASYPLPTSFPHFFRTLESTTPAARDHASAAARTANLNLPSAQMLSSVAVADATACLFFEQAKFVENCTRTRSSAVISTGIDIDDLKGLANDLWVIYDNFAEGTSEDKGNDVSLGEDEE
;
A
#
# COMPACT_ATOMS: atom_id res chain seq x y z
N MET A 1 -2.57 1.47 -24.84
CA MET A 1 -2.97 1.66 -23.43
C MET A 1 -1.67 1.75 -22.62
N LYS A 2 -1.72 2.04 -21.30
CA LYS A 2 -0.51 2.13 -20.46
C LYS A 2 -0.78 1.32 -19.19
N GLU A 3 -0.86 0.02 -19.29
CA GLU A 3 -1.32 -0.85 -18.21
C GLU A 3 -0.28 -0.97 -17.08
N ILE A 4 -0.75 -1.08 -15.84
CA ILE A 4 0.07 -1.30 -14.65
C ILE A 4 -0.32 -2.64 -14.05
N ILE A 5 0.68 -3.49 -13.78
CA ILE A 5 0.49 -4.71 -12.98
C ILE A 5 0.76 -4.37 -11.52
N TYR A 6 -0.15 -4.80 -10.64
CA TYR A 6 -0.07 -4.56 -9.22
C TYR A 6 0.34 -5.84 -8.49
N ILE A 7 1.24 -5.74 -7.53
CA ILE A 7 1.68 -6.85 -6.68
C ILE A 7 1.46 -6.45 -5.23
N GLN A 8 0.76 -7.29 -4.48
CA GLN A 8 0.47 -7.09 -3.06
C GLN A 8 0.96 -8.32 -2.29
N ALA A 9 1.81 -8.15 -1.28
CA ALA A 9 2.37 -9.29 -0.55
C ALA A 9 2.41 -9.04 0.96
N GLY A 10 1.57 -9.75 1.70
CA GLY A 10 1.45 -9.63 3.16
C GLY A 10 0.10 -9.09 3.61
N GLU A 11 -0.16 -9.22 4.90
CA GLU A 11 -1.46 -8.95 5.50
C GLU A 11 -1.82 -7.46 5.41
N LEU A 12 -0.97 -6.55 5.93
CA LEU A 12 -1.25 -5.12 5.91
C LEU A 12 -1.29 -4.60 4.46
N SER A 13 -0.43 -5.14 3.60
CA SER A 13 -0.42 -4.88 2.16
C SER A 13 -1.72 -5.28 1.46
N ASN A 14 -2.30 -6.43 1.78
CA ASN A 14 -3.58 -6.88 1.21
C ASN A 14 -4.79 -6.12 1.79
N TYR A 15 -4.76 -5.74 3.06
CA TYR A 15 -5.73 -4.81 3.65
C TYR A 15 -5.70 -3.45 2.91
N THR A 16 -4.49 -2.93 2.68
CA THR A 16 -4.26 -1.66 1.94
C THR A 16 -4.72 -1.80 0.49
N GLY A 17 -4.40 -2.93 -0.14
CA GLY A 17 -4.84 -3.27 -1.47
C GLY A 17 -6.35 -3.32 -1.62
N THR A 18 -7.04 -3.94 -0.67
CA THR A 18 -8.50 -4.05 -0.72
C THR A 18 -9.16 -2.67 -0.68
N HIS A 19 -8.71 -1.77 0.19
CA HIS A 19 -9.18 -0.37 0.19
C HIS A 19 -8.86 0.33 -1.13
N PHE A 20 -7.67 0.12 -1.69
CA PHE A 20 -7.22 0.72 -2.93
C PHE A 20 -8.11 0.32 -4.11
N TRP A 21 -8.50 -0.95 -4.19
CA TRP A 21 -9.41 -1.45 -5.22
C TRP A 21 -10.85 -0.99 -5.01
N ASN A 22 -11.33 -1.00 -3.77
CA ASN A 22 -12.68 -0.54 -3.44
C ASN A 22 -12.89 0.95 -3.75
N THR A 23 -11.85 1.77 -3.54
CA THR A 23 -11.87 3.17 -3.93
C THR A 23 -11.87 3.32 -5.44
N GLN A 24 -11.10 2.52 -6.17
CA GLN A 24 -11.10 2.59 -7.63
C GLN A 24 -12.40 2.13 -8.28
N GLU A 25 -13.06 1.11 -7.72
CA GLU A 25 -14.39 0.69 -8.17
C GLU A 25 -15.42 1.82 -8.08
N SER A 26 -15.27 2.74 -7.11
CA SER A 26 -16.17 3.89 -6.99
C SER A 26 -16.02 4.92 -8.11
N TYR A 27 -14.96 4.84 -8.93
CA TYR A 27 -14.79 5.67 -10.12
C TYR A 27 -15.51 5.13 -11.35
N PHE A 28 -16.03 3.90 -11.31
CA PHE A 28 -16.71 3.29 -12.46
C PHE A 28 -18.00 4.04 -12.78
N THR A 29 -18.07 4.57 -14.00
CA THR A 29 -19.30 5.20 -14.51
C THR A 29 -20.12 4.13 -15.24
N TYR A 30 -21.33 3.89 -14.74
CA TYR A 30 -22.27 2.93 -15.33
C TYR A 30 -23.37 3.61 -16.18
N GLY A 31 -23.37 4.94 -16.23
CA GLY A 31 -24.32 5.74 -17.03
C GLY A 31 -23.66 6.29 -18.30
N ASP A 32 -24.42 6.34 -19.39
CA ASP A 32 -23.96 6.75 -20.72
C ASP A 32 -23.56 8.26 -20.82
N ASP A 33 -23.89 9.08 -19.82
CA ASP A 33 -23.78 10.55 -19.88
C ASP A 33 -22.60 11.15 -19.09
N GLU A 34 -21.75 10.35 -18.42
CA GLU A 34 -20.62 10.86 -17.63
C GLU A 34 -19.26 10.36 -18.14
N ASP A 35 -18.40 11.31 -18.53
CA ASP A 35 -17.00 11.04 -18.86
C ASP A 35 -16.25 10.53 -17.60
N PRO A 36 -15.72 9.30 -17.59
CA PRO A 36 -15.07 8.78 -16.41
C PRO A 36 -13.78 9.56 -16.10
N LEU A 37 -13.59 9.87 -14.82
CA LEU A 37 -12.42 10.60 -14.31
C LEU A 37 -11.10 9.87 -14.63
N THR A 38 -11.13 8.55 -14.56
CA THR A 38 -9.96 7.67 -14.72
C THR A 38 -10.12 6.72 -15.89
N SER A 39 -9.01 6.31 -16.50
CA SER A 39 -8.96 5.22 -17.46
C SER A 39 -8.88 3.89 -16.72
N HIS A 40 -10.01 3.21 -16.56
CA HIS A 40 -10.11 1.97 -15.76
C HIS A 40 -9.23 0.84 -16.32
N ASP A 41 -9.07 0.75 -17.64
CA ASP A 41 -8.28 -0.28 -18.34
C ASP A 41 -6.80 -0.32 -17.95
N ILE A 42 -6.28 0.78 -17.36
CA ILE A 42 -4.90 0.83 -16.86
C ILE A 42 -4.71 -0.15 -15.70
N SER A 43 -5.72 -0.29 -14.83
CA SER A 43 -5.63 -1.09 -13.60
C SER A 43 -6.55 -2.30 -13.59
N PHE A 44 -7.56 -2.31 -14.46
CA PHE A 44 -8.54 -3.37 -14.59
C PHE A 44 -8.45 -4.03 -15.97
N ARG A 45 -8.97 -5.25 -16.03
CA ARG A 45 -9.21 -6.03 -17.25
C ARG A 45 -10.63 -6.58 -17.18
N GLU A 46 -11.20 -6.88 -18.33
CA GLU A 46 -12.49 -7.55 -18.40
C GLU A 46 -12.37 -9.02 -17.95
N GLY A 47 -13.30 -9.45 -17.13
CA GLY A 47 -13.54 -10.83 -16.73
C GLY A 47 -15.01 -11.17 -16.87
N LEU A 48 -15.35 -12.44 -16.75
CA LEU A 48 -16.74 -12.92 -16.81
C LEU A 48 -17.15 -13.43 -15.45
N SER A 49 -18.23 -12.88 -14.87
CA SER A 49 -18.82 -13.33 -13.62
C SER A 49 -19.28 -14.80 -13.71
N SER A 50 -19.59 -15.44 -12.58
CA SER A 50 -20.18 -16.78 -12.57
C SER A 50 -21.53 -16.86 -13.31
N LYS A 51 -22.21 -15.72 -13.48
CA LYS A 51 -23.45 -15.56 -14.25
C LYS A 51 -23.20 -15.25 -15.73
N GLY A 52 -21.94 -15.16 -16.16
CA GLY A 52 -21.54 -14.84 -17.54
C GLY A 52 -21.60 -13.34 -17.88
N GLU A 53 -21.76 -12.47 -16.88
CA GLU A 53 -21.82 -11.02 -17.07
C GLU A 53 -20.41 -10.42 -17.07
N PRO A 54 -20.13 -9.40 -17.91
CA PRO A 54 -18.84 -8.73 -17.91
C PRO A 54 -18.61 -8.03 -16.56
N THR A 55 -17.46 -8.30 -15.94
CA THR A 55 -17.01 -7.66 -14.70
C THR A 55 -15.59 -7.17 -14.85
N LEU A 56 -15.25 -6.05 -14.22
CA LEU A 56 -13.87 -5.56 -14.21
C LEU A 56 -13.10 -6.20 -13.06
N CYS A 57 -11.97 -6.81 -13.39
CA CYS A 57 -11.08 -7.48 -12.46
C CYS A 57 -9.73 -6.75 -12.41
N PRO A 58 -9.14 -6.51 -11.22
CA PRO A 58 -7.82 -5.90 -11.13
C PRO A 58 -6.71 -6.70 -11.84
N ARG A 59 -5.74 -6.00 -12.43
CA ARG A 59 -4.46 -6.55 -12.93
C ARG A 59 -3.50 -6.77 -11.76
N LEU A 60 -3.85 -7.70 -10.88
CA LEU A 60 -3.23 -7.92 -9.57
C LEU A 60 -2.54 -9.29 -9.48
N LEU A 61 -1.48 -9.39 -8.67
CA LEU A 61 -1.04 -10.61 -8.00
C LEU A 61 -1.04 -10.36 -6.49
N ALA A 62 -1.90 -11.06 -5.76
CA ALA A 62 -2.02 -10.93 -4.30
C ALA A 62 -1.46 -12.17 -3.62
N PHE A 63 -0.44 -11.98 -2.80
CA PHE A 63 0.24 -13.01 -2.03
C PHE A 63 -0.10 -12.86 -0.55
N ASP A 64 -0.50 -13.95 0.07
CA ASP A 64 -0.67 -14.02 1.52
C ASP A 64 -0.51 -15.45 2.03
N ARG A 65 -0.47 -15.59 3.35
CA ARG A 65 -0.62 -16.88 4.03
C ARG A 65 -2.05 -17.37 3.91
N LYS A 66 -2.23 -18.69 3.76
CA LYS A 66 -3.54 -19.32 3.56
C LYS A 66 -4.54 -18.92 4.66
N ALA A 67 -4.08 -18.77 5.90
CA ALA A 67 -4.90 -18.34 7.03
C ALA A 67 -5.56 -16.95 6.86
N ASN A 68 -4.96 -16.06 6.06
CA ASN A 68 -5.38 -14.66 5.95
C ASN A 68 -6.44 -14.38 4.88
N PHE A 69 -6.73 -15.35 3.99
CA PHE A 69 -7.70 -15.17 2.90
C PHE A 69 -9.17 -15.15 3.35
N GLY A 70 -9.47 -15.58 4.58
CA GLY A 70 -10.82 -15.57 5.13
C GLY A 70 -11.84 -16.28 4.22
N THR A 71 -12.93 -15.59 3.87
CA THR A 71 -14.02 -16.15 3.05
C THR A 71 -13.92 -15.82 1.56
N LEU A 72 -12.74 -15.38 1.08
CA LEU A 72 -12.58 -14.89 -0.29
C LEU A 72 -13.02 -15.90 -1.36
N SER A 73 -12.73 -17.19 -1.18
CA SER A 73 -13.16 -18.23 -2.12
C SER A 73 -14.67 -18.26 -2.35
N ARG A 74 -15.46 -17.93 -1.32
CA ARG A 74 -16.92 -17.94 -1.39
C ARG A 74 -17.48 -16.62 -1.89
N THR A 75 -16.96 -15.50 -1.41
CA THR A 75 -17.49 -14.17 -1.73
C THR A 75 -17.10 -13.70 -3.12
N ASN A 76 -16.05 -14.28 -3.68
CA ASN A 76 -15.66 -14.05 -5.06
C ASN A 76 -16.22 -15.16 -5.96
N ALA A 77 -17.26 -14.82 -6.70
CA ALA A 77 -17.94 -15.71 -7.63
C ALA A 77 -17.03 -16.38 -8.68
N LEU A 78 -15.90 -15.74 -9.04
CA LEU A 78 -14.92 -16.28 -9.99
C LEU A 78 -14.03 -17.36 -9.38
N LEU A 79 -13.77 -17.27 -8.07
CA LEU A 79 -13.05 -18.28 -7.31
C LEU A 79 -13.95 -19.48 -7.01
N ALA A 80 -15.20 -19.22 -6.64
CA ALA A 80 -16.18 -20.25 -6.30
C ALA A 80 -16.50 -21.21 -7.47
N SER A 81 -16.34 -20.77 -8.72
CA SER A 81 -16.62 -21.59 -9.91
C SER A 81 -15.46 -22.51 -10.33
N GLN A 82 -14.23 -22.23 -9.89
CA GLN A 82 -13.05 -23.07 -10.14
C GLN A 82 -12.69 -23.99 -8.99
N GLU A 83 -13.08 -23.64 -7.75
CA GLU A 83 -13.09 -24.63 -6.68
C GLU A 83 -14.16 -25.66 -7.04
N VAL A 84 -13.72 -26.88 -7.35
CA VAL A 84 -14.56 -28.06 -7.48
C VAL A 84 -15.54 -28.00 -6.31
N GLN A 85 -16.84 -27.79 -6.59
CA GLN A 85 -17.88 -28.07 -5.60
C GLN A 85 -17.51 -29.43 -5.00
N PRO A 86 -17.46 -29.60 -3.68
CA PRO A 86 -17.18 -30.90 -3.11
C PRO A 86 -18.14 -31.86 -3.80
N VAL A 87 -17.57 -32.72 -4.63
CA VAL A 87 -18.33 -33.71 -5.36
C VAL A 87 -18.89 -34.58 -4.26
N ASP A 88 -20.20 -34.51 -4.02
CA ASP A 88 -20.95 -35.47 -3.21
C ASP A 88 -21.04 -36.82 -3.96
N GLU A 89 -19.98 -37.21 -4.68
CA GLU A 89 -19.87 -38.47 -5.41
C GLU A 89 -18.43 -38.98 -5.29
N ASP A 90 -18.27 -39.98 -4.42
CA ASP A 90 -17.35 -41.11 -4.57
C ASP A 90 -15.97 -40.80 -5.14
N VAL A 91 -15.10 -40.16 -4.34
CA VAL A 91 -13.65 -40.27 -4.57
C VAL A 91 -13.31 -41.77 -4.50
N PRO A 92 -12.75 -42.40 -5.56
CA PRO A 92 -12.34 -43.79 -5.49
C PRO A 92 -11.27 -43.88 -4.41
N ILE A 93 -11.60 -44.56 -3.31
CA ILE A 93 -10.74 -44.80 -2.17
C ILE A 93 -9.50 -45.57 -2.69
N LEU A 94 -8.45 -44.83 -3.04
CA LEU A 94 -7.16 -45.40 -3.46
C LEU A 94 -6.36 -45.95 -2.26
N TRP A 95 -6.84 -45.69 -1.03
CA TRP A 95 -6.22 -46.05 0.24
C TRP A 95 -7.09 -47.08 0.97
N ASN A 96 -6.72 -48.36 0.93
CA ASN A 96 -7.37 -49.39 1.74
C ASN A 96 -6.95 -49.26 3.22
N GLY A 97 -7.61 -48.38 3.96
CA GLY A 97 -7.48 -48.22 5.41
C GLY A 97 -8.57 -47.32 5.98
N ASP A 98 -8.85 -47.44 7.28
CA ASP A 98 -9.78 -46.53 7.99
C ASP A 98 -9.20 -45.11 7.98
N VAL A 99 -9.73 -44.25 7.11
CA VAL A 99 -9.39 -42.82 7.07
C VAL A 99 -10.40 -42.08 7.94
N THR A 100 -9.92 -41.48 9.04
CA THR A 100 -10.71 -40.52 9.81
C THR A 100 -10.43 -39.13 9.26
N GLU A 101 -11.41 -38.56 8.55
CA GLU A 101 -11.32 -37.20 8.03
C GLU A 101 -11.59 -36.18 9.14
N TYR A 102 -10.64 -35.29 9.41
CA TYR A 102 -10.83 -34.13 10.27
C TYR A 102 -10.99 -32.89 9.40
N ARG A 103 -12.21 -32.37 9.32
CA ARG A 103 -12.54 -31.16 8.56
C ARG A 103 -12.61 -29.95 9.50
N GLN A 104 -11.85 -28.90 9.19
CA GLN A 104 -11.91 -27.65 9.93
C GLN A 104 -13.26 -26.95 9.72
N ASP A 105 -13.77 -26.30 10.76
CA ASP A 105 -15.00 -25.52 10.69
C ASP A 105 -14.88 -24.39 9.66
N LEU A 106 -15.94 -24.21 8.86
CA LEU A 106 -15.98 -23.21 7.80
C LEU A 106 -16.02 -21.79 8.39
N ILE A 107 -15.24 -20.88 7.79
CA ILE A 107 -15.24 -19.47 8.18
C ILE A 107 -16.59 -18.84 7.77
N ALA A 108 -17.31 -18.29 8.76
CA ALA A 108 -18.58 -17.57 8.54
C ALA A 108 -18.36 -16.28 7.74
N SER A 109 -19.30 -15.92 6.85
CA SER A 109 -19.22 -14.68 6.06
C SER A 109 -19.22 -13.46 6.96
N SER A 110 -18.55 -12.39 6.52
CA SER A 110 -18.70 -11.11 7.18
C SER A 110 -20.12 -10.57 6.99
N ALA A 111 -20.60 -9.80 7.98
CA ALA A 111 -21.90 -9.14 7.89
C ALA A 111 -21.99 -8.20 6.68
N TYR A 112 -20.86 -7.59 6.29
CA TYR A 112 -20.76 -6.76 5.11
C TYR A 112 -20.99 -7.55 3.81
N GLN A 113 -20.33 -8.69 3.64
CA GLN A 113 -20.46 -9.52 2.43
C GLN A 113 -21.86 -10.10 2.27
N THR A 114 -22.46 -10.61 3.36
CA THR A 114 -23.85 -11.11 3.33
C THR A 114 -24.83 -10.00 2.92
N ARG A 115 -24.63 -8.77 3.39
CA ARG A 115 -25.48 -7.64 3.01
C ARG A 115 -25.30 -7.24 1.54
N MET A 116 -24.08 -7.28 1.01
CA MET A 116 -23.81 -7.00 -0.40
C MET A 116 -24.50 -8.03 -1.31
N GLU A 117 -24.45 -9.32 -0.94
CA GLU A 117 -25.13 -10.40 -1.64
C GLU A 117 -26.66 -10.17 -1.63
N GLU A 118 -27.25 -9.89 -0.46
CA GLU A 118 -28.69 -9.58 -0.32
C GLU A 118 -29.11 -8.36 -1.17
N GLN A 119 -28.29 -7.31 -1.22
CA GLN A 119 -28.55 -6.12 -2.03
C GLN A 119 -28.49 -6.40 -3.54
N SER A 120 -27.62 -7.33 -3.95
CA SER A 120 -27.52 -7.73 -5.36
C SER A 120 -28.72 -8.56 -5.81
N ASP A 121 -29.29 -9.37 -4.93
CA ASP A 121 -30.47 -10.21 -5.22
C ASP A 121 -31.79 -9.40 -5.21
N ASP A 122 -31.88 -8.34 -4.37
CA ASP A 122 -33.04 -7.43 -4.30
C ASP A 122 -33.23 -6.52 -5.52
N LEU A 123 -32.26 -6.47 -6.46
CA LEU A 123 -32.41 -5.80 -7.76
C LEU A 123 -33.24 -6.64 -8.77
N SER A 124 -33.70 -7.83 -8.36
CA SER A 124 -34.65 -8.65 -9.12
C SER A 124 -36.06 -8.04 -9.07
N PRO A 125 -36.79 -7.88 -10.20
CA PRO A 125 -38.11 -7.25 -10.19
C PRO A 125 -39.14 -8.16 -9.52
N GLY A 126 -39.35 -8.00 -8.21
CA GLY A 126 -40.41 -8.70 -7.46
C GLY A 126 -40.26 -8.83 -5.95
N SER A 127 -39.20 -8.34 -5.29
CA SER A 127 -39.09 -8.43 -3.82
C SER A 127 -39.73 -7.23 -3.11
N ASP A 128 -40.65 -7.52 -2.18
CA ASP A 128 -41.30 -6.54 -1.30
C ASP A 128 -40.28 -5.95 -0.29
N SER A 129 -39.59 -4.92 -0.73
CA SER A 129 -38.44 -4.28 -0.09
C SER A 129 -38.83 -3.22 0.96
N ASN A 130 -39.56 -3.60 2.01
CA ASN A 130 -40.00 -2.62 3.03
C ASN A 130 -39.64 -2.92 4.49
N ASN A 131 -38.84 -3.95 4.82
CA ASN A 131 -38.55 -4.19 6.25
C ASN A 131 -37.27 -4.92 6.66
N ARG A 132 -36.17 -4.91 5.88
CA ARG A 132 -34.95 -5.68 6.22
C ARG A 132 -33.64 -4.89 6.40
N LEU A 133 -33.61 -3.59 6.15
CA LEU A 133 -32.39 -2.75 6.26
C LEU A 133 -32.22 -2.08 7.64
N SER A 134 -32.49 -2.79 8.75
CA SER A 134 -32.58 -2.16 10.09
C SER A 134 -31.25 -1.94 10.81
N GLN A 135 -30.12 -2.47 10.32
CA GLN A 135 -28.81 -2.27 10.96
C GLN A 135 -27.99 -1.18 10.23
N PRO A 136 -27.40 -0.21 10.96
CA PRO A 136 -26.48 0.78 10.39
C PRO A 136 -25.28 0.10 9.71
N MET A 137 -24.83 0.62 8.55
CA MET A 137 -23.66 0.10 7.82
C MET A 137 -22.40 0.03 8.70
N ASP A 138 -22.27 1.00 9.61
CA ASP A 138 -21.20 1.10 10.63
C ASP A 138 -21.09 -0.14 11.53
N GLN A 139 -22.20 -0.86 11.78
CA GLN A 139 -22.18 -2.09 12.57
C GLN A 139 -21.73 -3.30 11.75
N ALA A 140 -21.93 -3.29 10.43
CA ALA A 140 -21.56 -4.38 9.54
C ALA A 140 -20.05 -4.40 9.22
N THR A 141 -19.40 -3.23 9.18
CA THR A 141 -17.94 -3.09 9.00
C THR A 141 -17.16 -3.04 10.32
N GLY A 142 -17.85 -3.01 11.47
CA GLY A 142 -17.21 -2.94 12.79
C GLY A 142 -16.48 -4.22 13.24
N ASN A 143 -16.63 -5.35 12.55
CA ASN A 143 -15.99 -6.63 12.90
C ASN A 143 -15.28 -7.27 11.68
N VAL A 144 -14.35 -6.52 11.08
CA VAL A 144 -13.48 -7.01 10.01
C VAL A 144 -12.36 -7.87 10.60
N ARG A 145 -12.28 -9.14 10.17
CA ARG A 145 -11.25 -10.11 10.61
C ARG A 145 -10.20 -10.35 9.54
N TYR A 146 -10.63 -10.36 8.27
CA TYR A 146 -9.77 -10.59 7.12
C TYR A 146 -9.89 -9.45 6.12
N TRP A 147 -8.85 -9.23 5.31
CA TRP A 147 -8.92 -8.22 4.24
C TRP A 147 -10.02 -8.51 3.22
N SER A 148 -10.40 -9.79 3.04
CA SER A 148 -11.50 -10.18 2.15
C SER A 148 -12.90 -9.84 2.69
N ASP A 149 -13.05 -9.53 3.98
CA ASP A 149 -14.35 -9.28 4.62
C ASP A 149 -15.04 -8.00 4.12
N PHE A 150 -14.28 -7.07 3.54
CA PHE A 150 -14.81 -5.79 3.01
C PHE A 150 -14.47 -5.59 1.52
N ASN A 151 -14.00 -6.63 0.83
CA ASN A 151 -13.69 -6.58 -0.58
C ASN A 151 -14.96 -6.37 -1.43
N ARG A 152 -14.89 -5.50 -2.44
CA ARG A 152 -15.99 -5.21 -3.38
C ARG A 152 -15.70 -5.68 -4.81
N VAL A 153 -14.43 -5.92 -5.14
CA VAL A 153 -14.02 -6.29 -6.51
C VAL A 153 -13.85 -7.80 -6.65
N TYR A 154 -14.08 -8.32 -7.85
CA TYR A 154 -13.79 -9.71 -8.15
C TYR A 154 -12.33 -9.89 -8.56
N TYR A 155 -11.69 -10.93 -8.03
CA TYR A 155 -10.34 -11.37 -8.41
C TYR A 155 -10.42 -12.63 -9.27
N ILE A 156 -9.57 -12.72 -10.29
CA ILE A 156 -9.48 -13.92 -11.12
C ILE A 156 -8.64 -14.95 -10.36
N PRO A 157 -8.98 -16.25 -10.37
CA PRO A 157 -8.31 -17.23 -9.51
C PRO A 157 -6.78 -17.25 -9.57
N ARG A 158 -6.19 -17.15 -10.78
CA ARG A 158 -4.73 -17.08 -10.98
C ARG A 158 -4.06 -15.82 -10.40
N THR A 159 -4.82 -14.79 -10.02
CA THR A 159 -4.26 -13.59 -9.35
C THR A 159 -4.05 -13.80 -7.87
N ILE A 160 -4.67 -14.82 -7.28
CA ILE A 160 -4.64 -15.09 -5.86
C ILE A 160 -3.61 -16.18 -5.58
N GLN A 161 -2.55 -15.81 -4.88
CA GLN A 161 -1.37 -16.65 -4.65
C GLN A 161 -1.30 -17.01 -3.17
N ARG A 162 -1.69 -18.25 -2.84
CA ARG A 162 -1.82 -18.73 -1.46
C ARG A 162 -0.55 -19.46 -1.04
N LEU A 163 0.23 -18.83 -0.16
CA LEU A 163 1.39 -19.49 0.42
C LEU A 163 0.98 -20.38 1.60
N PRO A 164 1.69 -21.51 1.82
CA PRO A 164 1.52 -22.31 3.03
C PRO A 164 1.75 -21.47 4.30
N ASP A 165 0.96 -21.76 5.33
CA ASP A 165 1.15 -21.20 6.65
C ASP A 165 2.45 -21.76 7.28
N PRO A 166 3.22 -20.95 8.01
CA PRO A 166 4.36 -21.45 8.78
C PRO A 166 3.88 -22.47 9.83
N SER A 167 4.77 -23.37 10.26
CA SER A 167 4.46 -24.25 11.38
C SER A 167 4.31 -23.46 12.68
N GLU A 168 3.53 -23.95 13.66
CA GLU A 168 3.24 -23.22 14.90
C GLU A 168 4.48 -22.83 15.73
N TRP A 169 5.57 -23.60 15.64
CA TRP A 169 6.83 -23.32 16.32
C TRP A 169 7.75 -22.38 15.56
N GLU A 170 7.35 -21.94 14.37
CA GLU A 170 8.17 -21.17 13.47
C GLU A 170 7.68 -19.73 13.37
N SER A 171 8.58 -18.76 13.60
CA SER A 171 8.27 -17.36 13.35
C SER A 171 8.26 -17.09 11.85
N PRO A 172 7.15 -16.63 11.25
CA PRO A 172 7.11 -16.22 9.85
C PRO A 172 7.90 -14.92 9.59
N GLU A 173 8.27 -14.21 10.64
CA GLU A 173 8.83 -12.86 10.57
C GLU A 173 10.37 -12.88 10.60
N GLY A 174 10.98 -11.95 9.86
CA GLY A 174 12.40 -11.64 9.99
C GLY A 174 13.36 -12.79 9.61
N GLY A 175 12.94 -13.73 8.76
CA GLY A 175 13.79 -14.80 8.23
C GLY A 175 14.18 -14.56 6.77
N TRP A 176 15.28 -13.84 6.51
CA TRP A 176 15.68 -13.44 5.15
C TRP A 176 15.92 -14.64 4.22
N LEU A 177 16.89 -15.49 4.54
CA LEU A 177 17.25 -16.66 3.70
C LEU A 177 16.06 -17.59 3.47
N LYS A 178 15.25 -17.82 4.51
CA LYS A 178 14.05 -18.64 4.41
C LYS A 178 12.99 -18.02 3.49
N GLY A 179 12.83 -16.70 3.52
CA GLY A 179 11.89 -16.01 2.63
C GLY A 179 12.31 -16.14 1.16
N GLN A 180 13.62 -16.08 0.86
CA GLN A 180 14.14 -16.33 -0.48
C GLN A 180 13.90 -17.78 -0.92
N GLU A 181 14.19 -18.75 -0.05
CA GLU A 181 13.92 -20.17 -0.34
C GLU A 181 12.43 -20.44 -0.55
N THR A 182 11.57 -19.80 0.23
CA THR A 182 10.11 -19.89 0.08
C THR A 182 9.68 -19.41 -1.29
N PHE A 183 10.26 -18.31 -1.80
CA PHE A 183 10.00 -17.84 -3.15
C PHE A 183 10.45 -18.86 -4.22
N SER A 184 11.69 -19.34 -4.14
CA SER A 184 12.22 -20.29 -5.13
C SER A 184 11.35 -21.54 -5.25
N ARG A 185 11.00 -22.15 -4.11
CA ARG A 185 10.12 -23.33 -4.08
C ARG A 185 8.72 -23.00 -4.62
N TYR A 186 8.14 -21.89 -4.17
CA TYR A 186 6.80 -21.50 -4.63
C TYR A 186 6.76 -21.23 -6.14
N ASN A 187 7.79 -20.57 -6.68
CA ASN A 187 7.88 -20.30 -8.11
C ASN A 187 8.03 -21.58 -8.93
N GLU A 188 8.81 -22.56 -8.46
CA GLU A 188 8.93 -23.88 -9.09
C GLU A 188 7.60 -24.66 -9.06
N ASP A 189 6.92 -24.67 -7.91
CA ASP A 189 5.68 -25.44 -7.72
C ASP A 189 4.46 -24.83 -8.43
N ALA A 190 4.32 -23.50 -8.38
CA ALA A 190 3.15 -22.78 -8.89
C ALA A 190 3.36 -22.20 -10.29
N GLU A 191 4.55 -22.37 -10.88
CA GLU A 191 4.97 -21.75 -12.13
C GLU A 191 4.65 -20.24 -12.13
N LEU A 192 4.98 -19.54 -11.04
CA LEU A 192 4.50 -18.16 -10.82
C LEU A 192 4.94 -17.22 -11.96
N MET A 193 6.23 -17.25 -12.31
CA MET A 193 6.81 -16.43 -13.37
C MET A 193 6.27 -16.83 -14.75
N GLU A 194 6.40 -18.11 -15.12
CA GLU A 194 6.03 -18.62 -16.45
C GLU A 194 4.51 -18.76 -16.68
N GLY A 195 3.73 -18.82 -15.60
CA GLY A 195 2.28 -18.95 -15.61
C GLY A 195 1.60 -17.63 -15.28
N SER A 196 1.33 -17.39 -13.99
CA SER A 196 0.41 -16.33 -13.57
C SER A 196 0.90 -14.93 -13.95
N LEU A 197 2.19 -14.63 -13.80
CA LEU A 197 2.77 -13.34 -14.17
C LEU A 197 2.85 -13.19 -15.70
N ARG A 198 3.37 -14.20 -16.40
CA ARG A 198 3.48 -14.18 -17.87
C ARG A 198 2.13 -13.93 -18.54
N LEU A 199 1.08 -14.62 -18.09
CA LEU A 199 -0.28 -14.40 -18.60
C LEU A 199 -0.77 -12.97 -18.35
N LEU A 200 -0.50 -12.39 -17.17
CA LEU A 200 -0.86 -11.00 -16.90
C LEU A 200 -0.14 -10.02 -17.82
N LEU A 201 1.13 -10.29 -18.15
CA LEU A 201 1.93 -9.47 -19.06
C LEU A 201 1.43 -9.59 -20.50
N GLU A 202 1.12 -10.79 -20.97
CA GLU A 202 0.61 -11.05 -22.32
C GLU A 202 -0.79 -10.43 -22.56
N GLU A 203 -1.57 -10.24 -21.50
CA GLU A 203 -2.87 -9.55 -21.54
C GLU A 203 -2.75 -8.00 -21.55
N CYS A 204 -1.55 -7.45 -21.48
CA CYS A 204 -1.33 -6.01 -21.56
C CYS A 204 -0.93 -5.64 -23.00
N ASP A 205 -1.61 -4.67 -23.61
CA ASP A 205 -1.23 -4.17 -24.93
C ASP A 205 0.09 -3.38 -24.85
N SER A 206 0.25 -2.56 -23.81
CA SER A 206 1.48 -1.84 -23.55
C SER A 206 1.64 -1.58 -22.05
N ILE A 207 2.34 -2.49 -21.38
CA ILE A 207 2.70 -2.32 -19.98
C ILE A 207 3.63 -1.13 -19.78
N GLN A 208 3.32 -0.27 -18.81
CA GLN A 208 4.16 0.87 -18.42
C GLN A 208 5.05 0.58 -17.21
N GLY A 209 4.69 -0.41 -16.38
CA GLY A 209 5.44 -0.75 -15.18
C GLY A 209 4.66 -1.62 -14.20
N ILE A 210 5.29 -1.88 -13.06
CA ILE A 210 4.69 -2.59 -11.93
C ILE A 210 4.60 -1.69 -10.71
N GLN A 211 3.53 -1.83 -9.93
CA GLN A 211 3.40 -1.21 -8.62
C GLN A 211 3.34 -2.30 -7.54
N VAL A 212 4.23 -2.23 -6.56
CA VAL A 212 4.35 -3.24 -5.50
C VAL A 212 4.06 -2.62 -4.15
N VAL A 213 3.25 -3.29 -3.33
CA VAL A 213 3.07 -2.99 -1.91
C VAL A 213 3.32 -4.28 -1.15
N ASN A 214 4.26 -4.27 -0.20
CA ASN A 214 4.63 -5.48 0.52
C ASN A 214 4.96 -5.21 1.98
N ASP A 215 4.66 -6.19 2.83
CA ASP A 215 5.04 -6.19 4.24
C ASP A 215 6.48 -6.70 4.32
N THR A 216 7.43 -5.83 4.64
CA THR A 216 8.85 -6.21 4.66
C THR A 216 9.14 -7.28 5.69
N GLU A 217 8.46 -7.21 6.83
CA GLU A 217 8.62 -8.10 7.97
C GLU A 217 8.40 -9.59 7.64
N THR A 218 7.39 -9.91 6.81
CA THR A 218 6.96 -11.28 6.49
C THR A 218 7.23 -11.67 5.04
N PHE A 219 7.16 -10.72 4.11
CA PHE A 219 7.31 -10.94 2.67
C PHE A 219 8.49 -10.20 2.05
N GLY A 220 9.28 -9.42 2.80
CA GLY A 220 10.41 -8.64 2.25
C GLY A 220 11.37 -9.48 1.41
N ALA A 221 11.94 -10.54 1.98
CA ALA A 221 12.83 -11.43 1.25
C ALA A 221 12.17 -12.14 0.05
N PHE A 222 10.91 -12.56 0.20
CA PHE A 222 10.14 -13.18 -0.89
C PHE A 222 9.95 -12.20 -2.06
N THR A 223 9.50 -10.98 -1.76
CA THR A 223 9.29 -9.92 -2.75
C THR A 223 10.59 -9.47 -3.37
N SER A 224 11.70 -9.42 -2.62
CA SER A 224 13.02 -9.13 -3.18
C SER A 224 13.41 -10.18 -4.22
N SER A 225 13.24 -11.48 -3.93
CA SER A 225 13.54 -12.53 -4.90
C SER A 225 12.61 -12.51 -6.12
N LEU A 226 11.32 -12.24 -5.90
CA LEU A 226 10.36 -12.03 -6.99
C LEU A 226 10.78 -10.87 -7.91
N LEU A 227 11.15 -9.73 -7.33
CA LEU A 227 11.62 -8.57 -8.09
C LEU A 227 12.94 -8.84 -8.81
N THR A 228 13.85 -9.64 -8.24
CA THR A 228 15.05 -10.12 -8.95
C THR A 228 14.66 -10.92 -10.19
N SER A 229 13.78 -11.91 -10.06
CA SER A 229 13.33 -12.70 -11.22
C SER A 229 12.62 -11.85 -12.30
N ILE A 230 11.79 -10.89 -11.88
CA ILE A 230 11.17 -9.94 -12.82
C ILE A 230 12.22 -9.08 -13.51
N ARG A 231 13.23 -8.60 -12.79
CA ARG A 231 14.29 -7.75 -13.33
C ARG A 231 15.15 -8.50 -14.35
N ASP A 232 15.42 -9.78 -14.10
CA ASP A 232 16.21 -10.64 -14.99
C ASP A 232 15.51 -10.88 -16.33
N GLU A 233 14.19 -11.10 -16.31
CA GLU A 233 13.39 -11.31 -17.55
C GLU A 233 13.00 -9.97 -18.22
N PHE A 234 12.68 -8.95 -17.44
CA PHE A 234 12.14 -7.66 -17.89
C PHE A 234 12.98 -6.46 -17.44
N ILE A 235 14.24 -6.41 -17.86
CA ILE A 235 15.25 -5.40 -17.47
C ILE A 235 14.78 -3.94 -17.61
N LYS A 236 13.90 -3.63 -18.56
CA LYS A 236 13.46 -2.24 -18.82
C LYS A 236 12.14 -1.88 -18.13
N LEU A 237 11.50 -2.82 -17.45
CA LEU A 237 10.19 -2.61 -16.86
C LEU A 237 10.33 -1.73 -15.60
N PRO A 238 9.76 -0.52 -15.58
CA PRO A 238 9.81 0.33 -14.41
C PRO A 238 9.01 -0.26 -13.24
N SER A 239 9.50 -0.04 -12.03
CA SER A 239 8.90 -0.56 -10.80
C SER A 239 8.78 0.53 -9.73
N LEU A 240 7.57 0.69 -9.19
CA LEU A 240 7.27 1.57 -8.06
C LEU A 240 6.94 0.72 -6.84
N VAL A 241 7.75 0.79 -5.80
CA VAL A 241 7.65 -0.10 -4.63
C VAL A 241 7.32 0.71 -3.38
N PHE A 242 6.27 0.32 -2.65
CA PHE A 242 5.88 0.86 -1.35
C PHE A 242 6.09 -0.22 -0.27
N PRO A 243 7.32 -0.41 0.25
CA PRO A 243 7.54 -1.38 1.30
C PRO A 243 7.04 -0.85 2.63
N LEU A 244 6.22 -1.66 3.31
CA LEU A 244 5.72 -1.39 4.64
C LEU A 244 6.75 -1.96 5.63
N LEU A 245 7.57 -1.06 6.18
CA LEU A 245 8.66 -1.40 7.10
C LEU A 245 8.11 -1.97 8.41
N SER A 246 8.95 -2.78 9.07
CA SER A 246 8.57 -3.43 10.31
C SER A 246 8.22 -2.42 11.42
N SER A 247 7.45 -2.90 12.39
CA SER A 247 7.05 -2.08 13.56
C SER A 247 8.23 -1.64 14.44
N THR A 248 9.40 -2.21 14.21
CA THR A 248 10.59 -2.04 15.02
C THR A 248 11.40 -0.82 14.58
N THR A 249 11.38 0.26 15.37
CA THR A 249 12.29 1.39 15.13
C THR A 249 13.69 1.01 15.59
N SER A 250 14.70 1.09 14.72
CA SER A 250 16.11 0.80 15.01
C SER A 250 16.66 1.53 16.25
N GLN A 251 16.09 2.68 16.62
CA GLN A 251 16.44 3.45 17.82
C GLN A 251 15.92 2.86 19.15
N LYS A 252 14.90 2.01 19.10
CA LYS A 252 14.17 1.49 20.29
C LYS A 252 14.44 0.02 20.57
N ILE A 253 15.27 -0.63 19.75
CA ILE A 253 15.60 -2.05 19.88
C ILE A 253 16.59 -2.22 21.01
N ASP A 254 16.19 -2.99 22.03
CA ASP A 254 17.15 -3.49 23.01
C ASP A 254 18.02 -4.57 22.36
N VAL A 255 19.30 -4.62 22.72
CA VAL A 255 20.29 -5.52 22.10
C VAL A 255 19.91 -7.00 22.29
N ASP A 256 19.11 -7.30 23.32
CA ASP A 256 18.59 -8.63 23.63
C ASP A 256 17.24 -8.96 22.95
N ASP A 257 16.64 -8.04 22.18
CA ASP A 257 15.44 -8.31 21.39
C ASP A 257 15.79 -9.01 20.06
N TYR A 258 15.81 -10.34 20.12
CA TYR A 258 16.09 -11.21 18.96
C TYR A 258 15.13 -10.96 17.79
N GLN A 259 13.84 -10.79 18.07
CA GLN A 259 12.83 -10.63 17.02
C GLN A 259 12.92 -9.24 16.42
N GLY A 260 13.02 -8.19 17.24
CA GLY A 260 13.23 -6.82 16.77
C GLY A 260 14.49 -6.68 15.91
N THR A 261 15.61 -7.30 16.34
CA THR A 261 16.86 -7.29 15.58
C THR A 261 16.72 -7.94 14.21
N ARG A 262 16.05 -9.10 14.14
CA ARG A 262 15.79 -9.80 12.88
C ARG A 262 14.92 -8.97 11.94
N LYS A 263 13.88 -8.32 12.44
CA LYS A 263 13.00 -7.46 11.66
C LYS A 263 13.73 -6.24 11.09
N ALA A 264 14.55 -5.57 11.90
CA ALA A 264 15.33 -4.42 11.46
C ALA A 264 16.43 -4.79 10.45
N ILE A 265 17.10 -5.93 10.62
CA ILE A 265 18.05 -6.45 9.62
C ILE A 265 17.33 -6.79 8.31
N ASN A 266 16.14 -7.38 8.37
CA ASN A 266 15.31 -7.67 7.20
C ASN A 266 14.93 -6.37 6.45
N ASP A 267 14.50 -5.33 7.17
CA ASP A 267 14.23 -4.02 6.58
C ASP A 267 15.48 -3.43 5.87
N ALA A 268 16.64 -3.51 6.51
CA ALA A 268 17.91 -3.04 5.97
C ALA A 268 18.31 -3.81 4.69
N LEU A 269 18.23 -5.14 4.71
CA LEU A 269 18.52 -5.98 3.54
C LEU A 269 17.57 -5.70 2.38
N TYR A 270 16.28 -5.54 2.69
CA TYR A 270 15.26 -5.21 1.70
C TYR A 270 15.57 -3.88 1.02
N LEU A 271 15.84 -2.84 1.81
CA LEU A 271 16.14 -1.52 1.28
C LEU A 271 17.42 -1.51 0.46
N ARG A 272 18.49 -2.20 0.90
CA ARG A 272 19.68 -2.39 0.08
C ARG A 272 19.32 -3.05 -1.26
N SER A 273 18.50 -4.10 -1.28
CA SER A 273 18.11 -4.75 -2.53
C SER A 273 17.28 -3.85 -3.46
N MET A 274 16.52 -2.89 -2.92
CA MET A 274 15.71 -2.00 -3.74
C MET A 274 16.51 -0.97 -4.53
N THR A 275 17.79 -0.73 -4.23
CA THR A 275 18.64 0.19 -5.02
C THR A 275 18.82 -0.29 -6.45
N GLU A 276 18.87 -1.61 -6.66
CA GLU A 276 19.12 -2.23 -7.96
C GLU A 276 17.84 -2.74 -8.64
N LEU A 277 16.83 -3.09 -7.84
CA LEU A 277 15.61 -3.75 -8.32
C LEU A 277 14.46 -2.78 -8.63
N SER A 278 14.49 -1.57 -8.06
CA SER A 278 13.38 -0.62 -8.13
C SER A 278 13.71 0.63 -8.93
N SER A 279 12.74 1.16 -9.69
CA SER A 279 12.89 2.49 -10.31
C SER A 279 12.62 3.62 -9.32
N LEU A 280 11.69 3.40 -8.38
CA LEU A 280 11.42 4.28 -7.26
C LEU A 280 10.85 3.47 -6.09
N THR A 281 11.43 3.63 -4.92
CA THR A 281 11.01 3.00 -3.67
C THR A 281 10.61 4.06 -2.67
N ILE A 282 9.41 3.93 -2.10
CA ILE A 282 8.88 4.85 -1.11
C ILE A 282 8.64 4.05 0.17
N PRO A 283 9.66 3.89 1.03
CA PRO A 283 9.50 3.15 2.28
C PRO A 283 8.46 3.79 3.18
N ILE A 284 7.61 2.99 3.80
CA ILE A 284 6.54 3.46 4.67
C ILE A 284 6.79 2.88 6.06
N GLN A 285 6.94 3.74 7.04
CA GLN A 285 7.05 3.36 8.44
C GLN A 285 5.79 2.61 8.87
N SER A 286 5.94 1.65 9.77
CA SER A 286 4.80 0.98 10.37
C SER A 286 3.82 2.00 11.00
N PRO A 287 2.50 1.77 10.92
CA PRO A 287 1.50 2.64 11.53
C PRO A 287 1.71 2.93 13.02
N SER A 288 2.34 2.01 13.75
CA SER A 288 2.72 2.21 15.16
C SER A 288 3.72 3.35 15.36
N ASN A 289 4.52 3.66 14.33
CA ASN A 289 5.56 4.69 14.33
C ASN A 289 5.11 6.00 13.67
N TRP A 290 3.87 6.08 13.16
CA TRP A 290 3.36 7.34 12.63
C TRP A 290 3.15 8.39 13.71
N SER A 291 3.32 9.66 13.33
CA SER A 291 3.09 10.76 14.25
C SER A 291 1.62 10.81 14.69
N ASN A 292 1.34 11.35 15.88
CA ASN A 292 -0.05 11.58 16.33
C ASN A 292 -0.87 12.46 15.37
N LYS A 293 -0.22 13.21 14.47
CA LYS A 293 -0.89 14.02 13.45
C LYS A 293 -1.50 13.16 12.33
N ALA A 294 -0.92 12.00 12.00
CA ALA A 294 -1.52 11.05 11.05
C ALA A 294 -2.90 10.59 11.53
N TRP A 295 -3.05 10.49 12.86
CA TRP A 295 -4.28 10.15 13.54
C TRP A 295 -5.13 11.40 13.83
N ASN A 296 -5.21 12.32 12.86
CA ASN A 296 -5.85 13.65 12.90
C ASN A 296 -7.01 13.74 13.91
N GLN A 297 -7.15 14.87 14.62
CA GLN A 297 -8.25 15.11 15.56
C GLN A 297 -9.64 14.96 14.92
N ALA A 298 -9.76 15.15 13.60
CA ALA A 298 -10.99 14.90 12.85
C ALA A 298 -11.36 13.41 12.77
N LEU A 299 -10.48 12.51 13.19
CA LEU A 299 -10.64 11.07 13.16
C LEU A 299 -10.72 10.48 14.58
N SER A 300 -11.38 9.34 14.70
CA SER A 300 -11.40 8.46 15.88
C SER A 300 -11.08 7.01 15.48
N PRO A 301 -9.91 6.74 14.88
CA PRO A 301 -9.58 5.40 14.41
C PRO A 301 -9.08 4.54 15.57
N GLU A 302 -9.49 3.27 15.57
CA GLU A 302 -8.81 2.22 16.33
C GLU A 302 -7.37 2.02 15.82
N ARG A 303 -6.38 2.47 16.60
CA ARG A 303 -4.97 2.48 16.20
C ARG A 303 -4.35 1.10 16.00
N ASN A 304 -4.94 0.04 16.54
CA ASN A 304 -4.44 -1.33 16.40
C ASN A 304 -5.20 -2.12 15.31
N SER A 305 -6.20 -1.52 14.68
CA SER A 305 -6.99 -2.18 13.63
C SER A 305 -6.30 -2.03 12.29
N LEU A 306 -5.86 -3.14 11.69
CA LEU A 306 -5.29 -3.17 10.33
C LEU A 306 -6.27 -2.55 9.33
N TYR A 307 -7.56 -2.79 9.49
CA TYR A 307 -8.62 -2.21 8.67
C TYR A 307 -8.62 -0.67 8.67
N HIS A 308 -8.37 -0.03 9.82
CA HIS A 308 -8.28 1.43 9.93
C HIS A 308 -6.94 1.99 9.46
N GLN A 309 -5.83 1.34 9.86
CA GLN A 309 -4.48 1.75 9.47
C GLN A 309 -4.33 1.73 7.94
N SER A 310 -4.74 0.63 7.32
CA SER A 310 -4.70 0.43 5.87
C SER A 310 -5.59 1.38 5.08
N ALA A 311 -6.71 1.84 5.66
CA ALA A 311 -7.59 2.81 5.00
C ALA A 311 -6.90 4.16 4.78
N ILE A 312 -6.19 4.67 5.80
CA ILE A 312 -5.40 5.91 5.70
C ILE A 312 -4.25 5.73 4.70
N LEU A 313 -3.52 4.62 4.83
CA LEU A 313 -2.41 4.29 3.95
C LEU A 313 -2.85 4.20 2.48
N SER A 314 -3.92 3.45 2.23
CA SER A 314 -4.52 3.30 0.90
C SER A 314 -4.98 4.63 0.34
N ALA A 315 -5.56 5.52 1.14
CA ALA A 315 -5.98 6.83 0.66
C ALA A 315 -4.79 7.65 0.14
N HIS A 316 -3.64 7.60 0.83
CA HIS A 316 -2.43 8.28 0.40
C HIS A 316 -1.78 7.64 -0.84
N ILE A 317 -1.66 6.30 -0.90
CA ILE A 317 -1.10 5.59 -2.06
C ILE A 317 -1.99 5.76 -3.30
N GLU A 318 -3.31 5.62 -3.14
CA GLU A 318 -4.28 5.82 -4.24
C GLU A 318 -4.18 7.24 -4.78
N THR A 319 -4.24 8.23 -3.89
CA THR A 319 -4.17 9.64 -4.29
C THR A 319 -2.82 10.00 -4.92
N ALA A 320 -1.71 9.52 -4.38
CA ALA A 320 -0.37 9.79 -4.92
C ALA A 320 -0.18 9.22 -6.33
N THR A 321 -0.77 8.05 -6.60
CA THR A 321 -0.64 7.34 -7.89
C THR A 321 -1.78 7.64 -8.86
N LEU A 322 -2.84 8.33 -8.42
CA LEU A 322 -4.00 8.68 -9.25
C LEU A 322 -3.63 9.37 -10.58
N PRO A 323 -2.66 10.30 -10.66
CA PRO A 323 -2.27 10.89 -11.93
C PRO A 323 -1.84 9.88 -13.00
N LEU A 324 -1.39 8.68 -12.64
CA LEU A 324 -1.07 7.62 -13.59
C LEU A 324 -2.32 7.04 -14.28
N ARG A 325 -3.51 7.31 -13.73
CA ARG A 325 -4.81 6.77 -14.17
C ARG A 325 -5.77 7.83 -14.69
N LEU A 326 -5.48 9.13 -14.55
CA LEU A 326 -6.37 10.20 -15.05
C LEU A 326 -6.38 10.24 -16.58
N LYS A 327 -7.56 10.39 -17.20
CA LYS A 327 -7.68 10.40 -18.68
C LYS A 327 -6.96 11.56 -19.37
N ASN A 328 -6.92 12.72 -18.70
CA ASN A 328 -6.41 13.98 -19.27
C ASN A 328 -4.92 14.21 -18.98
N THR A 329 -4.23 13.25 -18.35
CA THR A 329 -2.81 13.35 -18.04
C THR A 329 -2.01 12.38 -18.89
N ARG A 330 -0.78 12.76 -19.25
CA ARG A 330 0.15 11.89 -20.00
C ARG A 330 1.17 11.19 -19.13
N GLU A 331 0.95 11.25 -17.82
CA GLU A 331 1.82 10.71 -16.78
C GLU A 331 1.95 9.19 -16.92
N ASP A 332 3.17 8.71 -16.73
CA ASP A 332 3.48 7.29 -16.64
C ASP A 332 4.51 7.03 -15.54
N LEU A 333 4.65 5.76 -15.17
CA LEU A 333 5.45 5.32 -14.05
C LEU A 333 6.95 5.62 -14.27
N ALA A 334 7.42 5.54 -15.51
CA ALA A 334 8.77 5.93 -15.90
C ALA A 334 9.01 7.43 -15.67
N SER A 335 8.10 8.30 -16.14
CA SER A 335 8.19 9.75 -15.96
C SER A 335 8.11 10.13 -14.48
N LEU A 336 7.20 9.50 -13.72
CA LEU A 336 7.08 9.71 -12.28
C LEU A 336 8.39 9.37 -11.56
N SER A 337 8.99 8.23 -11.90
CA SER A 337 10.24 7.77 -11.28
C SER A 337 11.42 8.67 -11.64
N ALA A 338 11.55 9.04 -12.92
CA ALA A 338 12.63 9.92 -13.40
C ALA A 338 12.54 11.34 -12.81
N GLN A 339 11.33 11.87 -12.63
CA GLN A 339 11.13 13.19 -12.02
C GLN A 339 11.56 13.23 -10.56
N LEU A 340 11.25 12.17 -9.80
CA LEU A 340 11.59 12.10 -8.39
C LEU A 340 13.06 11.70 -8.20
N ASN A 341 13.56 10.74 -8.96
CA ASN A 341 14.96 10.32 -8.96
C ASN A 341 15.80 11.08 -10.00
N TRP A 342 15.75 12.41 -9.98
CA TRP A 342 16.37 13.26 -11.02
C TRP A 342 17.90 13.13 -11.12
N ARG A 343 18.56 12.63 -10.08
CA ARG A 343 20.02 12.40 -10.04
C ARG A 343 20.43 11.00 -10.43
N GLU A 344 19.48 10.08 -10.53
CA GLU A 344 19.72 8.65 -10.75
C GLU A 344 20.65 7.98 -9.72
N THR A 345 20.96 8.64 -8.60
CA THR A 345 21.87 8.11 -7.56
C THR A 345 21.16 7.33 -6.47
N THR A 346 19.91 7.67 -6.16
CA THR A 346 19.12 7.01 -5.11
C THR A 346 17.66 6.90 -5.51
N PRO A 347 17.14 5.68 -5.77
CA PRO A 347 15.74 5.48 -6.16
C PRO A 347 14.82 5.49 -4.93
N PHE A 348 14.97 6.46 -4.04
CA PHE A 348 14.20 6.54 -2.80
C PHE A 348 13.47 7.87 -2.67
N GLY A 349 12.22 7.80 -2.24
CA GLY A 349 11.41 8.97 -1.92
C GLY A 349 10.63 8.79 -0.62
N GLU A 350 9.87 9.82 -0.28
CA GLU A 350 8.99 9.86 0.88
C GLU A 350 7.54 10.11 0.48
N LEU A 351 6.62 9.50 1.22
CA LEU A 351 5.20 9.77 1.15
C LEU A 351 4.80 10.65 2.34
N SER A 352 4.15 11.77 2.06
CA SER A 352 3.58 12.64 3.08
C SER A 352 2.19 13.12 2.68
N GLY A 353 1.41 13.57 3.65
CA GLY A 353 0.09 14.10 3.36
C GLY A 353 -0.77 14.35 4.58
N VAL A 354 -2.01 14.74 4.32
CA VAL A 354 -3.04 14.93 5.33
C VAL A 354 -4.37 14.32 4.85
N PHE A 355 -5.01 13.55 5.75
CA PHE A 355 -6.31 12.94 5.53
C PHE A 355 -7.13 12.93 6.83
N PRO A 356 -8.38 13.45 6.83
CA PRO A 356 -8.92 14.40 5.87
C PRO A 356 -8.24 15.77 6.03
N ALA A 357 -8.15 16.52 4.93
CA ALA A 357 -7.86 17.95 4.97
C ALA A 357 -9.13 18.71 5.37
N THR A 358 -9.07 19.50 6.43
CA THR A 358 -10.19 20.36 6.88
C THR A 358 -9.80 21.82 6.71
N PHE A 359 -10.69 22.70 6.27
CA PHE A 359 -10.38 24.14 6.10
C PHE A 359 -11.29 25.03 6.98
N PRO A 360 -10.82 26.19 7.48
CA PRO A 360 -9.48 26.76 7.32
C PRO A 360 -8.46 26.08 8.26
N SER A 361 -7.43 25.42 7.73
CA SER A 361 -6.39 24.79 8.53
C SER A 361 -5.01 25.26 8.11
N THR A 362 -4.09 25.34 9.06
CA THR A 362 -2.66 25.41 8.75
C THR A 362 -2.22 24.08 8.14
N LEU A 363 -2.46 23.88 6.83
CA LEU A 363 -2.16 22.67 6.07
C LEU A 363 -0.77 22.09 6.43
N GLY A 364 0.25 22.95 6.51
CA GLY A 364 1.61 22.54 6.88
C GLY A 364 1.79 21.97 8.28
N ARG A 365 0.90 22.29 9.24
CA ARG A 365 0.97 21.75 10.60
C ARG A 365 0.48 20.30 10.66
N ASP A 366 -0.51 19.97 9.84
CA ASP A 366 -1.28 18.73 9.94
C ASP A 366 -0.75 17.65 8.97
N ILE A 367 0.09 18.02 7.99
CA ILE A 367 0.83 17.07 7.16
C ILE A 367 1.70 16.15 8.01
N THR A 368 1.61 14.86 7.72
CA THR A 368 2.45 13.81 8.29
C THR A 368 3.30 13.18 7.20
N ASN A 369 4.57 12.97 7.49
CA ASN A 369 5.45 12.13 6.69
C ASN A 369 5.34 10.69 7.18
N PHE A 370 5.04 9.77 6.27
CA PHE A 370 4.86 8.35 6.55
C PHE A 370 6.15 7.54 6.30
N SER A 371 7.16 8.14 5.67
CA SER A 371 8.40 7.47 5.27
C SER A 371 9.58 7.81 6.19
N ALA A 372 9.72 9.08 6.57
CA ALA A 372 10.82 9.53 7.41
C ALA A 372 10.59 9.19 8.90
N PRO A 373 11.66 8.88 9.66
CA PRO A 373 11.60 8.73 11.11
C PRO A 373 11.06 10.00 11.82
N GLN A 374 10.39 9.82 12.96
CA GLN A 374 9.88 10.95 13.72
C GLN A 374 11.02 11.86 14.22
N GLY A 375 10.87 13.17 14.03
CA GLY A 375 11.79 14.17 14.57
C GLY A 375 12.76 14.77 13.55
N SER A 376 12.74 14.32 12.29
CA SER A 376 13.38 15.04 11.19
C SER A 376 12.74 16.44 11.06
N LYS A 377 13.53 17.50 11.24
CA LYS A 377 13.10 18.90 11.12
C LYS A 377 13.91 19.56 10.01
N ASP A 378 13.25 20.43 9.26
CA ASP A 378 13.78 21.24 8.15
C ASP A 378 14.47 20.40 7.08
N ALA A 379 13.64 19.61 6.41
CA ALA A 379 14.04 18.75 5.31
C ALA A 379 14.05 19.53 3.98
N GLN A 380 15.18 19.55 3.29
CA GLN A 380 15.27 20.12 1.96
C GLN A 380 14.67 19.16 0.93
N GLN A 381 13.62 19.61 0.24
CA GLN A 381 12.96 18.83 -0.81
C GLN A 381 13.56 19.16 -2.18
N PHE A 382 14.05 18.15 -2.89
CA PHE A 382 14.69 18.31 -4.20
C PHE A 382 13.67 18.21 -5.34
N ALA A 383 12.76 17.23 -5.26
CA ALA A 383 11.67 17.05 -6.20
C ALA A 383 10.41 16.68 -5.42
N ARG A 384 9.25 17.20 -5.84
CA ARG A 384 7.97 16.95 -5.19
C ARG A 384 6.83 16.86 -6.18
N ARG A 385 5.90 15.95 -5.90
CA ARG A 385 4.66 15.77 -6.63
C ARG A 385 3.49 15.76 -5.67
N ASP A 386 2.65 16.78 -5.76
CA ASP A 386 1.50 16.99 -4.90
C ASP A 386 0.20 16.66 -5.64
N VAL A 387 -0.67 15.89 -4.99
CA VAL A 387 -2.02 15.60 -5.47
C VAL A 387 -3.01 16.03 -4.40
N THR A 388 -3.80 17.04 -4.74
CA THR A 388 -4.90 17.54 -3.90
C THR A 388 -6.23 17.02 -4.41
N ARG A 389 -7.08 16.59 -3.47
CA ARG A 389 -8.41 16.01 -3.74
C ARG A 389 -9.48 16.91 -3.13
N GLY A 390 -10.40 17.39 -3.96
CA GLY A 390 -11.62 18.08 -3.52
C GLY A 390 -11.41 19.49 -2.97
N PHE A 391 -10.23 20.10 -3.16
CA PHE A 391 -9.96 21.45 -2.65
C PHE A 391 -10.78 22.48 -3.43
N SER A 392 -11.43 23.39 -2.71
CA SER A 392 -12.04 24.58 -3.31
C SER A 392 -10.97 25.56 -3.77
N LEU A 393 -11.33 26.60 -4.52
CA LEU A 393 -10.40 27.67 -4.91
C LEU A 393 -9.68 28.31 -3.71
N SER A 394 -10.37 28.45 -2.57
CA SER A 394 -9.75 28.94 -1.34
C SER A 394 -8.77 27.93 -0.73
N GLY A 395 -9.10 26.63 -0.77
CA GLY A 395 -8.20 25.56 -0.33
C GLY A 395 -6.96 25.44 -1.21
N ILE A 396 -7.10 25.63 -2.53
CA ILE A 396 -5.96 25.70 -3.47
C ILE A 396 -5.08 26.90 -3.14
N ALA A 397 -5.65 28.09 -2.89
CA ALA A 397 -4.86 29.27 -2.51
C ALA A 397 -4.11 29.09 -1.17
N GLU A 398 -4.69 28.35 -0.22
CA GLU A 398 -4.02 27.99 1.03
C GLU A 398 -2.90 26.96 0.81
N TYR A 399 -3.14 25.97 -0.05
CA TYR A 399 -2.10 25.05 -0.51
C TYR A 399 -0.97 25.78 -1.22
N ASP A 400 -1.24 26.73 -2.12
CA ASP A 400 -0.19 27.48 -2.85
C ASP A 400 0.66 28.32 -1.89
N ARG A 401 0.02 28.92 -0.87
CA ARG A 401 0.73 29.66 0.18
C ARG A 401 1.64 28.74 0.99
N TRP A 402 1.15 27.56 1.38
CA TRP A 402 1.96 26.56 2.06
C TRP A 402 3.10 26.07 1.15
N SER A 403 2.80 25.72 -0.09
CA SER A 403 3.76 25.25 -1.09
C SER A 403 4.87 26.28 -1.32
N GLY A 404 4.54 27.58 -1.35
CA GLY A 404 5.52 28.65 -1.51
C GLY A 404 6.31 28.98 -0.24
N SER A 405 5.86 28.51 0.93
CA SER A 405 6.57 28.70 2.19
C SER A 405 7.64 27.65 2.47
N LEU A 406 7.64 26.53 1.73
CA LEU A 406 8.65 25.48 1.89
C LEU A 406 10.00 25.95 1.36
N SER A 407 11.02 25.89 2.22
CA SER A 407 12.42 26.09 1.84
C SER A 407 12.82 25.05 0.81
N SER A 408 12.90 25.46 -0.45
CA SER A 408 13.28 24.60 -1.56
C SER A 408 14.52 25.18 -2.24
N PRO A 409 15.49 24.35 -2.66
CA PRO A 409 16.61 24.83 -3.46
C PRO A 409 16.11 25.51 -4.74
N PRO A 410 16.90 26.42 -5.33
CA PRO A 410 16.53 27.13 -6.56
C PRO A 410 16.13 26.19 -7.72
N ASP A 411 16.67 24.97 -7.76
CA ASP A 411 16.38 23.95 -8.78
C ASP A 411 15.32 22.91 -8.37
N SER A 412 14.52 23.20 -7.33
CA SER A 412 13.47 22.26 -6.91
C SER A 412 12.36 22.11 -7.96
N PHE A 413 12.04 20.86 -8.29
CA PHE A 413 10.98 20.55 -9.25
C PHE A 413 9.68 20.19 -8.51
N VAL A 414 8.62 20.98 -8.69
CA VAL A 414 7.31 20.77 -8.05
C VAL A 414 6.22 20.57 -9.09
N LEU A 415 5.60 19.38 -9.10
CA LEU A 415 4.41 19.07 -9.88
C LEU A 415 3.16 19.05 -9.02
N ARG A 416 2.05 19.54 -9.57
CA ARG A 416 0.80 19.73 -8.85
C ARG A 416 -0.37 19.18 -9.65
N PHE A 417 -1.20 18.39 -8.99
CA PHE A 417 -2.45 17.88 -9.53
C PHE A 417 -3.59 18.27 -8.61
N HIS A 418 -4.63 18.88 -9.17
CA HIS A 418 -5.87 19.22 -8.48
C HIS A 418 -7.00 18.46 -9.15
N THR A 419 -7.74 17.66 -8.37
CA THR A 419 -8.78 16.78 -8.90
C THR A 419 -9.92 16.59 -7.89
N ALA A 420 -10.95 15.84 -8.27
CA ALA A 420 -12.15 15.59 -7.47
C ALA A 420 -11.83 15.08 -6.05
N SER A 421 -12.81 15.20 -5.15
CA SER A 421 -12.70 14.69 -3.77
C SER A 421 -12.44 13.19 -3.74
N TYR A 422 -11.73 12.71 -2.72
CA TYR A 422 -11.49 11.30 -2.51
C TYR A 422 -12.80 10.61 -2.12
N PRO A 423 -13.30 9.62 -2.90
CA PRO A 423 -14.54 8.94 -2.57
C PRO A 423 -14.34 7.99 -1.39
N LEU A 424 -15.35 7.89 -0.54
CA LEU A 424 -15.38 6.97 0.59
C LEU A 424 -16.42 5.89 0.29
N PRO A 425 -15.98 4.72 -0.22
CA PRO A 425 -16.89 3.62 -0.50
C PRO A 425 -17.59 3.14 0.77
N THR A 426 -18.70 2.40 0.64
CA THR A 426 -19.45 1.82 1.78
C THR A 426 -18.62 0.85 2.62
N SER A 427 -17.55 0.31 2.05
CA SER A 427 -16.55 -0.52 2.73
C SER A 427 -15.50 0.29 3.48
N PHE A 428 -15.49 1.64 3.39
CA PHE A 428 -14.50 2.48 4.04
C PHE A 428 -14.83 2.64 5.54
N PRO A 429 -13.86 2.67 6.46
CA PRO A 429 -14.18 2.73 7.87
C PRO A 429 -14.82 4.05 8.30
N HIS A 430 -15.83 3.96 9.16
CA HIS A 430 -16.55 5.12 9.69
C HIS A 430 -15.87 5.69 10.94
N PHE A 431 -14.64 6.20 10.81
CA PHE A 431 -13.90 6.84 11.91
C PHE A 431 -13.87 8.37 11.84
N PHE A 432 -14.66 9.01 10.98
CA PHE A 432 -14.75 10.47 10.91
C PHE A 432 -15.56 11.00 12.09
N ARG A 433 -15.01 11.94 12.86
CA ARG A 433 -15.78 12.63 13.89
C ARG A 433 -16.80 13.51 13.19
N THR A 434 -18.08 13.28 13.47
CA THR A 434 -19.12 14.24 13.14
C THR A 434 -18.77 15.53 13.87
N LEU A 435 -18.43 16.58 13.12
CA LEU A 435 -18.33 17.93 13.67
C LEU A 435 -19.67 18.21 14.34
N GLU A 436 -19.70 18.26 15.66
CA GLU A 436 -20.89 18.61 16.42
C GLU A 436 -21.39 19.96 15.91
N SER A 437 -22.44 19.93 15.10
CA SER A 437 -23.25 21.09 14.81
C SER A 437 -23.78 21.59 16.14
N THR A 438 -23.16 22.64 16.67
CA THR A 438 -23.75 23.49 17.70
C THR A 438 -24.98 24.15 17.11
N THR A 439 -26.14 23.48 17.15
CA THR A 439 -27.46 24.07 17.45
C THR A 439 -28.52 22.97 17.59
N PRO A 440 -29.34 22.95 18.67
CA PRO A 440 -30.33 21.90 18.91
C PRO A 440 -31.58 21.93 17.98
N ALA A 441 -31.59 22.76 16.94
CA ALA A 441 -32.79 23.03 16.13
C ALA A 441 -32.78 22.36 14.74
N ALA A 442 -31.69 21.69 14.34
CA ALA A 442 -31.56 21.07 13.01
C ALA A 442 -31.74 19.54 13.00
N ARG A 443 -32.21 18.95 14.11
CA ARG A 443 -32.43 17.50 14.22
C ARG A 443 -33.76 17.00 13.64
N ASP A 444 -34.74 17.88 13.45
CA ASP A 444 -36.10 17.46 13.08
C ASP A 444 -36.43 17.56 11.57
N HIS A 445 -35.52 18.10 10.74
CA HIS A 445 -35.73 18.21 9.29
C HIS A 445 -34.77 17.37 8.43
N ALA A 446 -33.80 16.68 9.04
CA ALA A 446 -32.83 15.84 8.34
C ALA A 446 -33.29 14.38 8.10
N SER A 447 -34.59 14.07 8.25
CA SER A 447 -35.09 12.68 8.19
C SER A 447 -36.00 12.34 6.99
N ALA A 448 -36.15 13.25 6.02
CA ALA A 448 -37.00 13.00 4.84
C ALA A 448 -36.35 13.31 3.48
N ALA A 449 -35.33 14.18 3.41
CA ALA A 449 -34.69 14.57 2.15
C ALA A 449 -33.57 13.61 1.67
N ALA A 450 -33.16 12.63 2.48
CA ALA A 450 -32.10 11.68 2.16
C ALA A 450 -32.57 10.44 1.35
N ARG A 451 -33.84 10.40 0.91
CA ARG A 451 -34.45 9.19 0.29
C ARG A 451 -34.69 9.27 -1.22
N THR A 452 -34.25 10.34 -1.88
CA THR A 452 -34.38 10.45 -3.35
C THR A 452 -33.33 11.42 -3.90
N ALA A 453 -32.12 10.92 -4.13
CA ALA A 453 -31.14 11.49 -5.05
C ALA A 453 -30.11 10.40 -5.40
N ASN A 454 -29.80 10.25 -6.68
CA ASN A 454 -28.76 9.35 -7.17
C ASN A 454 -27.40 9.61 -6.44
N LEU A 455 -26.80 8.53 -5.93
CA LEU A 455 -25.35 8.19 -5.95
C LEU A 455 -24.27 9.24 -5.57
N ASN A 456 -24.47 10.10 -4.56
CA ASN A 456 -23.33 10.82 -3.95
C ASN A 456 -22.75 10.01 -2.78
N LEU A 457 -21.76 9.15 -3.06
CA LEU A 457 -20.93 8.54 -2.01
C LEU A 457 -20.31 9.66 -1.15
N PRO A 458 -20.17 9.47 0.18
CA PRO A 458 -19.44 10.43 1.00
C PRO A 458 -18.02 10.60 0.44
N SER A 459 -17.48 11.81 0.53
CA SER A 459 -16.15 12.11 0.02
C SER A 459 -15.35 12.95 1.00
N ALA A 460 -14.03 12.84 0.93
CA ALA A 460 -13.09 13.57 1.77
C ALA A 460 -12.17 14.46 0.93
N GLN A 461 -11.83 15.62 1.49
CA GLN A 461 -10.73 16.42 0.99
C GLN A 461 -9.42 15.86 1.54
N MET A 462 -8.36 15.85 0.72
CA MET A 462 -7.05 15.40 1.19
C MET A 462 -5.90 15.91 0.31
N LEU A 463 -4.69 15.80 0.84
CA LEU A 463 -3.44 16.03 0.12
C LEU A 463 -2.56 14.80 0.30
N SER A 464 -2.02 14.28 -0.79
CA SER A 464 -0.93 13.31 -0.80
C SER A 464 0.22 13.87 -1.61
N SER A 465 1.45 13.69 -1.12
CA SER A 465 2.67 14.23 -1.70
C SER A 465 3.73 13.15 -1.71
N VAL A 466 4.33 12.94 -2.88
CA VAL A 466 5.55 12.14 -3.01
C VAL A 466 6.70 13.08 -3.27
N ALA A 467 7.76 12.99 -2.47
CA ALA A 467 8.92 13.86 -2.61
C ALA A 467 10.22 13.07 -2.49
N VAL A 468 11.31 13.69 -2.91
CA VAL A 468 12.67 13.27 -2.54
C VAL A 468 13.24 14.36 -1.65
N ALA A 469 13.59 13.96 -0.43
CA ALA A 469 14.08 14.85 0.61
C ALA A 469 15.20 14.18 1.42
N ASP A 470 16.08 15.01 1.98
CA ASP A 470 17.09 14.63 2.95
C ASP A 470 16.52 13.93 4.21
N ALA A 471 15.26 14.17 4.56
CA ALA A 471 14.58 13.45 5.65
C ALA A 471 14.54 11.93 5.43
N THR A 472 14.51 11.48 4.17
CA THR A 472 14.60 10.06 3.83
C THR A 472 15.99 9.49 4.12
N ALA A 473 17.05 10.31 4.06
CA ALA A 473 18.41 9.91 4.41
C ALA A 473 18.52 9.48 5.89
N CYS A 474 17.75 10.11 6.79
CA CYS A 474 17.74 9.74 8.22
C CYS A 474 17.39 8.26 8.44
N LEU A 475 16.55 7.67 7.59
CA LEU A 475 16.21 6.24 7.65
C LEU A 475 17.47 5.37 7.45
N PHE A 476 18.26 5.67 6.42
CA PHE A 476 19.46 4.93 6.08
C PHE A 476 20.55 5.12 7.13
N PHE A 477 20.70 6.34 7.65
CA PHE A 477 21.60 6.62 8.78
C PHE A 477 21.28 5.74 10.01
N GLU A 478 19.99 5.67 10.39
CA GLU A 478 19.56 4.89 11.54
C GLU A 478 19.77 3.39 11.34
N GLN A 479 19.50 2.88 10.13
CA GLN A 479 19.71 1.48 9.79
C GLN A 479 21.19 1.12 9.72
N ALA A 480 22.03 1.93 9.07
CA ALA A 480 23.46 1.71 8.98
C ALA A 480 24.09 1.63 10.38
N LYS A 481 23.80 2.62 11.23
CA LYS A 481 24.27 2.66 12.63
C LYS A 481 23.78 1.45 13.44
N PHE A 482 22.56 1.00 13.19
CA PHE A 482 22.01 -0.18 13.87
C PHE A 482 22.75 -1.46 13.46
N VAL A 483 22.97 -1.67 12.16
CA VAL A 483 23.71 -2.83 11.63
C VAL A 483 25.17 -2.82 12.10
N GLU A 484 25.84 -1.67 12.15
CA GLU A 484 27.18 -1.54 12.74
C GLU A 484 27.24 -1.91 14.22
N ASN A 485 26.26 -1.47 15.00
CA ASN A 485 26.19 -1.83 16.42
C ASN A 485 25.96 -3.33 16.61
N CYS A 486 25.12 -3.94 15.77
CA CYS A 486 24.89 -5.38 15.72
C CYS A 486 26.20 -6.14 15.44
N THR A 487 26.95 -5.74 14.40
CA THR A 487 28.22 -6.40 14.04
C THR A 487 29.31 -6.22 15.10
N ARG A 488 29.38 -5.05 15.75
CA ARG A 488 30.35 -4.76 16.82
C ARG A 488 30.08 -5.55 18.09
N THR A 489 28.82 -5.64 18.50
CA THR A 489 28.41 -6.33 19.74
C THR A 489 28.44 -7.86 19.61
N ARG A 490 28.39 -8.39 18.38
CA ARG A 490 28.30 -9.83 18.10
C ARG A 490 27.19 -10.49 18.92
N SER A 491 26.05 -9.80 19.05
CA SER A 491 24.95 -10.30 19.86
C SER A 491 24.46 -11.64 19.30
N SER A 492 23.95 -12.49 20.18
CA SER A 492 23.38 -13.78 19.77
C SER A 492 22.17 -13.59 18.84
N ALA A 493 21.51 -12.43 18.90
CA ALA A 493 20.48 -12.02 17.96
C ALA A 493 21.00 -11.92 16.52
N VAL A 494 22.20 -11.38 16.32
CA VAL A 494 22.84 -11.31 15.00
C VAL A 494 23.16 -12.69 14.45
N ILE A 495 23.71 -13.58 15.29
CA ILE A 495 24.00 -14.96 14.90
C ILE A 495 22.72 -15.69 14.49
N SER A 496 21.59 -15.42 15.15
CA SER A 496 20.31 -16.04 14.83
C SER A 496 19.74 -15.66 13.45
N THR A 497 20.25 -14.60 12.82
CA THR A 497 19.82 -14.20 11.47
C THR A 497 20.33 -15.17 10.39
N GLY A 498 21.38 -15.94 10.69
CA GLY A 498 22.02 -16.84 9.72
C GLY A 498 22.85 -16.11 8.65
N ILE A 499 23.11 -14.81 8.82
CA ILE A 499 23.88 -13.99 7.87
C ILE A 499 25.32 -13.84 8.39
N ASP A 500 26.27 -13.95 7.47
CA ASP A 500 27.69 -13.80 7.81
C ASP A 500 28.01 -12.36 8.24
N ILE A 501 28.91 -12.23 9.22
CA ILE A 501 29.26 -10.92 9.80
C ILE A 501 29.87 -10.00 8.73
N ASP A 502 30.60 -10.55 7.77
CA ASP A 502 31.21 -9.76 6.70
C ASP A 502 30.15 -9.25 5.72
N ASP A 503 29.09 -10.02 5.45
CA ASP A 503 27.93 -9.55 4.68
C ASP A 503 27.18 -8.42 5.40
N LEU A 504 27.07 -8.51 6.73
CA LEU A 504 26.46 -7.44 7.53
C LEU A 504 27.31 -6.16 7.56
N LYS A 505 28.64 -6.27 7.51
CA LYS A 505 29.51 -5.09 7.33
C LYS A 505 29.33 -4.49 5.93
N GLY A 506 29.22 -5.34 4.90
CA GLY A 506 28.88 -4.92 3.55
C GLY A 506 27.56 -4.17 3.51
N LEU A 507 26.51 -4.72 4.13
CA LEU A 507 25.21 -4.08 4.26
C LEU A 507 25.30 -2.71 4.94
N ALA A 508 26.03 -2.59 6.06
CA ALA A 508 26.21 -1.30 6.72
C ALA A 508 26.91 -0.27 5.81
N ASN A 509 27.94 -0.69 5.09
CA ASN A 509 28.66 0.17 4.14
C ASN A 509 27.75 0.63 3.00
N ASP A 510 26.96 -0.26 2.41
CA ASP A 510 26.03 0.07 1.33
C ASP A 510 24.96 1.07 1.80
N LEU A 511 24.45 0.92 3.03
CA LEU A 511 23.50 1.87 3.62
C LEU A 511 24.13 3.25 3.87
N TRP A 512 25.40 3.31 4.27
CA TRP A 512 26.14 4.57 4.36
C TRP A 512 26.31 5.23 3.01
N VAL A 513 26.64 4.46 1.95
CA VAL A 513 26.72 4.98 0.58
C VAL A 513 25.39 5.57 0.14
N ILE A 514 24.27 4.89 0.43
CA ILE A 514 22.93 5.43 0.13
C ILE A 514 22.70 6.74 0.89
N TYR A 515 23.04 6.81 2.18
CA TYR A 515 22.93 8.01 2.99
C TYR A 515 23.77 9.18 2.43
N ASP A 516 25.03 8.92 2.08
CA ASP A 516 25.96 9.94 1.58
C ASP A 516 25.51 10.51 0.23
N ASN A 517 24.89 9.69 -0.64
CA ASN A 517 24.32 10.14 -1.91
C ASN A 517 23.21 11.21 -1.74
N PHE A 518 22.53 11.27 -0.59
CA PHE A 518 21.61 12.36 -0.25
C PHE A 518 22.35 13.63 0.20
N ALA A 519 23.49 13.48 0.88
CA ALA A 519 24.26 14.57 1.47
C ALA A 519 25.11 15.34 0.46
N GLU A 520 25.71 14.67 -0.53
CA GLU A 520 26.50 15.30 -1.60
C GLU A 520 25.70 16.36 -2.38
N GLY A 521 24.36 16.30 -2.32
CA GLY A 521 23.47 17.32 -2.88
C GLY A 521 23.38 18.65 -2.16
N THR A 522 23.87 18.73 -0.93
CA THR A 522 23.85 19.97 -0.14
C THR A 522 25.17 20.73 -0.19
N SER A 523 26.26 20.09 -0.64
CA SER A 523 27.61 20.64 -0.59
C SER A 523 28.10 21.33 -1.87
N GLU A 524 27.54 21.04 -3.04
CA GLU A 524 28.02 21.65 -4.29
C GLU A 524 27.64 23.14 -4.47
N ASP A 525 26.69 23.66 -3.67
CA ASP A 525 26.20 25.05 -3.78
C ASP A 525 26.71 25.99 -2.67
N LYS A 526 27.60 25.50 -1.79
CA LYS A 526 28.41 26.35 -0.92
C LYS A 526 29.76 26.58 -1.58
N GLY A 527 29.78 27.57 -2.48
CA GLY A 527 31.00 28.05 -3.12
C GLY A 527 32.15 28.17 -2.11
N ASN A 528 33.28 27.58 -2.51
CA ASN A 528 34.59 27.81 -1.95
C ASN A 528 34.83 29.32 -1.79
N ASP A 529 34.68 29.81 -0.57
CA ASP A 529 35.25 31.09 -0.13
C ASP A 529 35.88 30.88 1.24
N VAL A 530 36.79 29.90 1.30
CA VAL A 530 37.84 29.89 2.33
C VAL A 530 39.08 30.43 1.64
N SER A 531 39.26 31.74 1.74
CA SER A 531 40.51 32.40 1.42
C SER A 531 41.63 31.72 2.20
N LEU A 532 42.49 30.99 1.49
CA LEU A 532 43.81 30.62 1.97
C LEU A 532 44.59 31.93 2.14
N GLY A 533 44.59 32.44 3.37
CA GLY A 533 45.55 33.45 3.80
C GLY A 533 46.92 32.79 3.83
N GLU A 534 47.75 33.13 2.85
CA GLU A 534 49.19 32.91 2.87
C GLU A 534 49.77 33.75 4.01
N ASP A 535 50.21 33.10 5.09
CA ASP A 535 51.18 33.69 6.01
C ASP A 535 52.58 33.38 5.44
N GLU A 536 53.14 34.36 4.73
CA GLU A 536 54.59 34.50 4.55
C GLU A 536 55.21 35.14 5.82
N GLU A 537 56.47 34.76 6.06
CA GLU A 537 57.41 35.08 7.16
C GLU A 537 57.27 36.40 7.95
#